data_AF-A0A317J5J2-F1
#
_entry.id   AF-A0A317J5J2-F1
#
_cell.length_a   1.000
_cell.length_b   1.000
_cell.length_c   1.000
_cell.angle_alpha   90.00
_cell.angle_beta   90.00
_cell.angle_gamma   90.00
#
_symmetry.space_group_name_H-M   'P 1'
#
loop_
_entity.id
_entity.type
_entity.pdbx_description
1 polymer ?
#
loop_
_entity_poly.entity_id
_entity_poly.type
_entity_poly.pdbx_seq_one_letter_code
_entity_poly.pdbx_strand_id
1 'polypeptide(L)' 'MILEAIGIERRKKDLQFQLANGQIVTRSVGYAVLTVDKSETVDEVVFAETGDLQLLGARALEGLNLRVDARQKRLVA' A
#
# COMPACT_ATOMS: atom_id res chain seq x y z
N MET A 1 -14.49 6.15 -1.06
CA MET A 1 -13.51 5.18 -1.62
C MET A 1 -13.35 4.02 -0.65
N ILE A 2 -12.75 2.89 -1.07
CA ILE A 2 -12.71 1.66 -0.25
C ILE A 2 -12.12 1.87 1.15
N LEU A 3 -11.06 2.69 1.27
CA LEU A 3 -10.39 2.96 2.54
C LEU A 3 -11.27 3.68 3.57
N GLU A 4 -12.04 4.70 3.14
CA GLU A 4 -13.01 5.35 4.04
C GLU A 4 -14.11 4.38 4.47
N ALA A 5 -14.56 3.51 3.55
CA ALA A 5 -15.64 2.56 3.84
C ALA A 5 -15.24 1.49 4.87
N ILE A 6 -13.95 1.14 4.94
CA ILE A 6 -13.41 0.23 5.97
C ILE A 6 -12.90 0.97 7.22
N GLY A 7 -13.21 2.26 7.37
CA GLY A 7 -12.91 3.05 8.57
C GLY A 7 -11.49 3.59 8.65
N ILE A 8 -10.71 3.58 7.56
CA ILE A 8 -9.38 4.17 7.54
C ILE A 8 -9.51 5.68 7.43
N GLU A 9 -8.94 6.38 8.38
CA GLU A 9 -8.92 7.84 8.42
C GLU A 9 -7.74 8.40 7.61
N ARG A 10 -7.97 9.55 6.97
CA ARG A 10 -6.89 10.33 6.35
C ARG A 10 -6.06 11.00 7.44
N ARG A 11 -4.82 10.55 7.62
CA ARG A 11 -3.89 11.05 8.64
C ARG A 11 -2.91 12.06 8.09
N LYS A 12 -2.16 11.70 7.04
CA LYS A 12 -1.27 12.64 6.34
C LYS A 12 -1.96 13.14 5.08
N LYS A 13 -1.92 14.44 4.84
CA LYS A 13 -2.54 15.09 3.69
C LYS A 13 -1.46 15.71 2.81
N ASP A 14 -1.81 15.88 1.54
CA ASP A 14 -1.01 16.59 0.54
C ASP A 14 0.42 16.07 0.34
N LEU A 15 0.60 14.75 0.46
CA LEU A 15 1.88 14.10 0.18
C LEU A 15 2.07 13.90 -1.33
N GLN A 16 3.26 14.25 -1.81
CA GLN A 16 3.64 14.03 -3.21
C GLN A 16 4.19 12.62 -3.41
N PHE A 17 3.64 11.92 -4.39
CA PHE A 17 4.09 10.60 -4.82
C PHE A 17 4.47 10.65 -6.29
N GLN A 18 5.65 10.11 -6.62
CA GLN A 18 6.01 9.84 -8.00
C GLN A 18 5.51 8.44 -8.38
N LEU A 19 4.56 8.40 -9.32
CA LEU A 19 4.03 7.16 -9.86
C LEU A 19 5.05 6.50 -10.79
N ALA A 20 4.84 5.22 -11.09
CA ALA A 20 5.73 4.45 -11.98
C ALA A 20 5.79 4.99 -13.42
N ASN A 21 4.78 5.76 -13.85
CA ASN A 21 4.77 6.46 -15.14
C ASN A 21 5.52 7.82 -15.11
N GLY A 22 6.14 8.18 -13.98
CA GLY A 22 6.87 9.43 -13.79
C GLY A 22 6.02 10.63 -13.36
N GLN A 23 4.69 10.50 -13.30
CA GLN A 23 3.80 11.57 -12.87
C GLN A 23 3.92 11.81 -11.36
N ILE A 24 3.95 13.07 -10.94
CA ILE A 24 3.82 13.45 -9.54
C ILE A 24 2.35 13.70 -9.23
N VAL A 25 1.83 12.98 -8.24
CA VAL A 25 0.46 13.14 -7.75
C VAL A 25 0.46 13.51 -6.28
N THR A 26 -0.60 14.21 -5.85
CA THR A 26 -0.81 14.55 -4.45
C THR A 26 -1.88 13.64 -3.87
N ARG A 27 -1.58 12.94 -2.78
CA ARG A 27 -2.48 11.97 -2.14
C ARG A 27 -2.49 12.12 -0.62
N SER A 28 -3.61 11.74 -0.01
CA SER A 28 -3.65 11.51 1.44
C SER A 28 -3.22 10.10 1.78
N VAL A 29 -2.82 9.90 3.02
CA VAL A 29 -2.38 8.62 3.56
C VAL A 29 -3.09 8.34 4.88
N GLY A 30 -3.48 7.08 5.09
CA GLY A 30 -3.99 6.56 6.36
C GLY A 30 -3.12 5.42 6.88
N TYR A 31 -3.50 4.86 8.03
CA TYR A 31 -2.79 3.72 8.63
C TYR A 31 -3.71 2.51 8.64
N ALA A 32 -3.20 1.36 8.19
CA ALA A 32 -3.94 0.11 8.16
C ALA A 32 -3.11 -1.04 8.72
N VAL A 33 -3.81 -2.03 9.27
CA VAL A 33 -3.24 -3.37 9.48
C VAL A 33 -3.40 -4.15 8.18
N LEU A 34 -2.31 -4.71 7.69
CA LEU A 34 -2.26 -5.56 6.50
C LEU A 34 -2.05 -7.00 6.95
N THR A 35 -2.92 -7.90 6.50
CA THR A 35 -2.80 -9.34 6.78
C THR A 35 -2.69 -10.10 5.46
N VAL A 36 -1.68 -10.95 5.34
CA VAL A 36 -1.47 -11.84 4.19
C VAL A 36 -1.14 -13.24 4.71
N ASP A 37 -2.05 -14.18 4.49
CA ASP A 37 -1.98 -15.53 5.06
C ASP A 37 -1.77 -15.49 6.58
N LYS A 38 -0.59 -15.88 7.08
CA LYS A 38 -0.23 -15.89 8.51
C LYS A 38 0.64 -14.70 8.93
N SER A 39 0.97 -13.81 8.00
CA SER A 39 1.77 -12.62 8.25
C SER A 39 0.88 -11.40 8.46
N GLU A 40 1.25 -10.55 9.40
CA GLU A 40 0.56 -9.30 9.71
C GLU A 40 1.57 -8.17 9.93
N THR A 41 1.23 -6.97 9.46
CA THR A 41 2.00 -5.75 9.75
C THR A 41 1.08 -4.53 9.81
N VAL A 42 1.56 -3.45 10.41
CA VAL A 42 0.98 -2.11 10.24
C VAL A 42 1.71 -1.37 9.13
N ASP A 43 0.97 -0.62 8.31
CA ASP A 43 1.53 0.17 7.22
C ASP A 43 0.71 1.44 6.92
N GLU A 44 1.35 2.39 6.25
CA GLU A 44 0.71 3.54 5.63
C GLU A 44 0.09 3.17 4.27
N VAL A 45 -1.20 3.45 4.12
CA VAL A 45 -1.95 3.19 2.88
C VAL A 45 -2.30 4.51 2.19
N VAL A 46 -2.03 4.59 0.89
CA VAL A 46 -2.32 5.76 0.07
C VAL A 46 -3.78 5.73 -0.36
N PHE A 47 -4.48 6.86 -0.20
CA PHE A 47 -5.81 7.08 -0.76
C PHE A 47 -5.71 7.33 -2.26
N ALA A 48 -5.55 6.24 -3.01
CA ALA A 48 -5.45 6.21 -4.46
C ALA A 48 -6.76 6.62 -5.16
N GLU A 49 -6.63 7.16 -6.37
CA GLU A 49 -7.73 7.49 -7.28
C GLU A 49 -7.91 6.42 -8.36
N THR A 50 -9.03 6.46 -9.07
CA THR A 50 -9.28 5.56 -10.21
C THR A 50 -8.17 5.69 -11.27
N GLY A 51 -7.52 4.57 -11.60
CA GLY A 51 -6.42 4.53 -12.56
C GLY A 51 -5.03 4.48 -11.93
N ASP A 52 -4.90 4.77 -10.62
CA ASP A 52 -3.65 4.54 -9.89
C ASP A 52 -3.35 3.04 -9.82
N LEU A 53 -2.07 2.67 -9.91
CA LEU A 53 -1.64 1.27 -9.79
C LEU A 53 -1.79 0.77 -8.35
N GLN A 54 -2.33 -0.43 -8.20
CA GLN A 54 -2.33 -1.13 -6.92
C GLN A 54 -0.94 -1.75 -6.68
N LEU A 55 -0.20 -1.21 -5.72
CA LEU A 55 1.18 -1.60 -5.44
C LEU A 55 1.33 -1.98 -3.96
N LEU A 56 2.08 -3.05 -3.71
CA LEU A 56 2.58 -3.40 -2.38
C LEU A 56 4.03 -2.92 -2.27
N GLY A 57 4.25 -1.91 -1.43
CA GLY A 57 5.57 -1.28 -1.27
C GLY A 57 6.57 -2.17 -0.50
N ALA A 58 7.85 -1.84 -0.63
CA ALA A 58 8.94 -2.55 0.05
C ALA A 58 8.77 -2.56 1.58
N ARG A 59 8.36 -1.43 2.18
CA ARG A 59 8.15 -1.31 3.63
C ARG A 59 7.06 -2.27 4.15
N ALA A 60 6.00 -2.49 3.35
CA ALA A 60 4.95 -3.44 3.71
C ALA A 60 5.45 -4.89 3.61
N LEU A 61 6.21 -5.22 2.56
CA LEU A 61 6.83 -6.54 2.40
C LEU A 61 7.81 -6.86 3.53
N GLU A 62 8.64 -5.89 3.91
CA GLU A 62 9.56 -5.99 5.05
C GLU A 62 8.80 -6.24 6.35
N GLY A 63 7.75 -5.46 6.63
CA GLY A 63 6.91 -5.64 7.81
C GLY A 63 6.21 -6.99 7.87
N LEU A 64 5.74 -7.50 6.74
CA LEU A 64 5.14 -8.84 6.62
C LEU A 64 6.17 -9.98 6.75
N ASN A 65 7.48 -9.66 6.71
CA ASN A 65 8.57 -10.62 6.61
C ASN A 65 8.37 -11.61 5.43
N LEU A 66 7.91 -11.07 4.28
CA LEU A 66 7.67 -11.82 3.05
C LEU A 66 8.56 -11.30 1.93
N ARG A 67 8.84 -12.18 0.96
CA ARG A 67 9.56 -11.86 -0.27
C ARG A 67 8.76 -12.25 -1.50
N VAL A 68 9.02 -11.58 -2.62
CA VAL A 68 8.34 -11.82 -3.89
C VAL A 68 9.01 -12.95 -4.66
N ASP A 69 8.27 -14.01 -4.93
CA ASP A 69 8.60 -14.98 -5.98
C ASP A 69 7.93 -14.54 -7.28
N ALA A 70 8.69 -13.84 -8.13
CA ALA A 70 8.19 -13.32 -9.40
C ALA A 70 7.89 -14.42 -10.43
N ARG A 71 8.56 -15.58 -10.34
CA ARG A 71 8.35 -16.70 -11.27
C ARG A 71 7.00 -17.36 -11.02
N GLN A 72 6.66 -17.55 -9.74
CA GLN A 72 5.40 -18.17 -9.34
C GLN A 72 4.31 -17.17 -8.98
N LYS A 73 4.61 -15.86 -9.07
CA LYS A 73 3.69 -14.74 -8.79
C LYS A 73 3.05 -14.85 -7.41
N ARG A 74 3.86 -15.12 -6.39
CA ARG A 74 3.41 -15.31 -5.01
C ARG A 74 4.35 -14.65 -4.01
N LEU A 75 3.82 -14.36 -2.82
CA LEU A 75 4.63 -14.00 -1.67
C LEU A 75 5.05 -15.26 -0.93
N VAL A 76 6.31 -15.32 -0.49
CA VAL A 76 6.88 -16.46 0.23
C VAL A 76 7.66 -15.98 1.44
N ALA A 77 7.56 -16.72 2.54
CA ALA A 77 8.33 -16.50 3.77
C ALA A 77 9.73 -17.08 3.65
#